data_AF-A0A2H3JR11-F1
#
_entry.id   AF-A0A2H3JR11-F1
#
_cell.length_a   1.000
_cell.length_b   1.000
_cell.length_c   1.000
_cell.angle_alpha   90.00
_cell.angle_beta   90.00
_cell.angle_gamma   90.00
#
_symmetry.space_group_name_H-M   'P 1'
#
loop_
_entity.id
_entity.type
_entity.pdbx_description
1 polymer ?
#
loop_
_entity_poly.entity_id
_entity_poly.type
_entity_poly.pdbx_seq_one_letter_code
_entity_poly.pdbx_strand_id
1 'polypeptide(L)'
;RSYSLEIVQHPVKTAEFGDSTLTRLPLAPPLIARLVEPDNCEAGGIDETELPFLIAQLSLLAGDGSESADFTHGNERQIGQQRLLYGNLVSSPHILRNLQGKQGIYFLFPDVSIRFQGQYRLRVTLLRLPR
;
A
#
# COMPACT_ATOMS: atom_id res chain seq x y z
N ARG A 1 5.18 -0.70 22.11
CA ARG A 1 6.09 -0.94 20.97
C ARG A 1 5.72 0.03 19.86
N SER A 2 6.71 0.68 19.28
CA SER A 2 6.52 1.59 18.15
C SER A 2 6.92 0.85 16.89
N TYR A 3 6.04 0.81 15.90
CA TYR A 3 6.32 0.20 14.61
C TYR A 3 6.49 1.28 13.55
N SER A 4 7.42 1.10 12.64
CA SER A 4 7.57 1.92 11.44
C SER A 4 7.48 1.06 10.17
N LEU A 5 7.09 1.69 9.08
CA LEU A 5 7.07 1.06 7.76
C LEU A 5 8.14 1.71 6.89
N GLU A 6 8.91 0.89 6.20
CA GLU A 6 9.88 1.30 5.20
C GLU A 6 9.44 0.78 3.84
N ILE A 7 9.39 1.65 2.83
CA ILE A 7 9.08 1.23 1.46
C ILE A 7 10.38 0.70 0.83
N VAL A 8 10.41 -0.61 0.54
CA VAL A 8 11.58 -1.28 -0.04
C VAL A 8 11.45 -1.46 -1.55
N GLN A 9 10.25 -1.36 -2.09
CA GLN A 9 9.99 -1.34 -3.53
C GLN A 9 8.89 -0.32 -3.86
N HIS A 10 9.25 0.70 -4.64
CA HIS A 10 8.34 1.74 -5.09
C HIS A 10 7.74 1.39 -6.45
N PRO A 11 6.42 1.56 -6.65
CA PRO A 11 5.84 1.47 -7.97
C PRO A 11 6.25 2.67 -8.82
N VAL A 12 6.50 2.44 -10.11
CA VAL A 12 6.99 3.46 -11.04
C VAL A 12 5.89 3.88 -12.00
N LYS A 13 5.05 2.95 -12.45
CA LYS A 13 4.00 3.22 -13.43
C LYS A 13 2.83 2.24 -13.32
N THR A 14 1.69 2.64 -13.86
CA THR A 14 0.50 1.84 -14.14
C THR A 14 -0.19 2.42 -15.37
N ALA A 15 -1.21 1.75 -15.89
CA ALA A 15 -2.15 2.36 -16.84
C ALA A 15 -3.47 2.72 -16.15
N GLU A 16 -4.07 3.83 -16.57
CA GLU A 16 -5.47 4.12 -16.25
C GLU A 16 -6.39 3.09 -16.92
N PHE A 17 -7.56 2.84 -16.34
CA PHE A 17 -8.52 1.88 -16.89
C PHE A 17 -9.95 2.44 -17.03
N GLY A 18 -10.22 3.66 -16.52
CA GLY A 18 -11.52 4.30 -16.58
C GLY A 18 -12.63 3.38 -16.06
N ASP A 19 -13.62 3.10 -16.90
CA ASP A 19 -14.72 2.17 -16.55
C ASP A 19 -14.43 0.71 -16.96
N SER A 20 -13.34 0.46 -17.69
CA SER A 20 -12.98 -0.87 -18.24
C SER A 20 -12.16 -1.71 -17.26
N THR A 21 -12.80 -2.20 -16.20
CA THR A 21 -12.14 -2.95 -15.11
C THR A 21 -11.33 -4.18 -15.59
N LEU A 22 -11.71 -4.82 -16.70
CA LEU A 22 -10.99 -5.99 -17.23
C LEU A 22 -9.66 -5.64 -17.91
N THR A 23 -9.42 -4.37 -18.23
CA THR A 23 -8.19 -3.90 -18.89
C THR A 23 -7.15 -3.36 -17.92
N ARG A 24 -7.45 -3.45 -16.62
CA ARG A 24 -6.61 -2.89 -15.57
C ARG A 24 -5.21 -3.50 -15.60
N LEU A 25 -4.21 -2.63 -15.57
CA LEU A 25 -2.83 -3.01 -15.33
C LEU A 25 -2.49 -2.64 -13.88
N PRO A 26 -1.88 -3.55 -13.09
CA PRO A 26 -1.44 -3.20 -11.75
C PRO A 26 -0.21 -2.29 -11.80
N LEU A 27 0.06 -1.66 -10.66
CA LEU A 27 1.28 -0.92 -10.40
C LEU A 27 2.51 -1.81 -10.66
N ALA A 28 3.46 -1.28 -11.42
CA ALA A 28 4.69 -1.95 -11.81
C ALA A 28 5.92 -1.11 -11.42
N PRO A 29 6.89 -1.67 -10.68
CA PRO A 29 6.79 -2.93 -9.93
C PRO A 29 5.75 -2.82 -8.78
N PRO A 30 5.30 -3.92 -8.16
CA PRO A 30 4.32 -3.85 -7.08
C PRO A 30 4.91 -3.15 -5.85
N LEU A 31 4.08 -2.47 -5.07
CA LEU A 31 4.54 -1.81 -3.84
C LEU A 31 4.85 -2.85 -2.76
N ILE A 32 6.01 -2.73 -2.12
CA ILE A 32 6.42 -3.56 -1.00
C ILE A 32 6.87 -2.68 0.16
N ALA A 33 6.26 -2.89 1.33
CA ALA A 33 6.65 -2.24 2.57
C ALA A 33 7.22 -3.28 3.55
N ARG A 34 8.24 -2.90 4.32
CA ARG A 34 8.86 -3.69 5.39
C ARG A 34 8.47 -3.11 6.74
N LEU A 35 8.10 -3.97 7.68
CA LEU A 35 7.89 -3.60 9.07
C LEU A 35 9.24 -3.49 9.77
N VAL A 36 9.48 -2.38 10.45
CA VAL A 36 10.71 -2.09 11.19
C VAL A 36 10.34 -1.72 12.62
N GLU A 37 11.08 -2.24 13.59
CA GLU A 37 11.00 -1.83 14.99
C GLU A 37 12.22 -0.95 15.30
N PRO A 38 12.04 0.35 15.64
CA PRO A 38 13.15 1.30 15.80
C PRO A 38 14.16 0.89 16.87
N ASP A 39 13.69 0.22 17.93
CA ASP A 39 14.50 -0.12 19.10
C ASP A 39 15.34 -1.39 18.91
N ASN A 40 15.24 -2.02 17.73
CA ASN A 40 15.77 -3.34 17.49
C ASN A 40 16.81 -3.31 16.37
N CYS A 41 18.01 -2.85 16.73
CA CYS A 41 19.13 -2.76 15.80
C CYS A 41 19.47 -4.13 15.20
N GLU A 42 19.57 -5.19 16.01
CA GLU A 42 19.80 -6.55 15.53
C GLU A 42 19.21 -7.59 16.52
N ALA A 43 18.27 -8.41 16.03
CA ALA A 43 17.87 -9.71 16.59
C ALA A 43 16.89 -9.82 17.79
N GLY A 44 16.13 -8.79 18.14
CA GLY A 44 14.85 -9.01 18.83
C GLY A 44 13.76 -9.27 17.79
N GLY A 45 13.35 -10.53 17.62
CA GLY A 45 12.25 -10.84 16.70
C GLY A 45 10.98 -10.10 17.09
N ILE A 46 10.26 -9.56 16.11
CA ILE A 46 8.87 -9.13 16.33
C ILE A 46 8.12 -10.35 16.85
N ASP A 47 7.38 -10.17 17.95
CA ASP A 47 6.58 -11.23 18.54
C ASP A 47 5.55 -11.72 17.50
N GLU A 48 5.75 -12.94 17.02
CA GLU A 48 4.94 -13.53 15.96
C GLU A 48 3.46 -13.63 16.35
N THR A 49 3.15 -13.64 17.66
CA THR A 49 1.77 -13.65 18.16
C THR A 49 1.04 -12.33 17.93
N GLU A 50 1.75 -11.23 17.67
CA GLU A 50 1.14 -9.94 17.33
C GLU A 50 0.82 -9.81 15.84
N LEU A 51 1.50 -10.56 14.97
CA LEU A 51 1.38 -10.44 13.51
C LEU A 51 -0.04 -10.62 12.97
N PRO A 52 -0.86 -11.58 13.45
CA PRO A 52 -2.23 -11.75 12.96
C PRO A 52 -3.11 -10.51 13.17
N PHE A 53 -2.73 -9.63 14.09
CA PHE A 53 -3.47 -8.41 14.42
C PHE A 53 -2.93 -7.17 13.70
N LEU A 54 -1.88 -7.30 12.89
CA LEU A 54 -1.34 -6.19 12.10
C LEU A 54 -1.84 -6.28 10.66
N ILE A 55 -2.24 -5.16 10.09
CA ILE A 55 -2.54 -5.03 8.66
C ILE A 55 -1.96 -3.73 8.13
N ALA A 56 -1.57 -3.71 6.85
CA ALA A 56 -1.19 -2.49 6.15
C ALA A 56 -2.27 -2.13 5.13
N GLN A 57 -2.71 -0.88 5.15
CA GLN A 57 -3.72 -0.36 4.23
C GLN A 57 -3.11 0.69 3.31
N LEU A 58 -3.48 0.67 2.03
CA LEU A 58 -3.18 1.72 1.07
C LEU A 58 -4.29 2.79 1.02
N SER A 59 -3.84 4.01 0.79
CA SER A 59 -4.65 5.14 0.38
C SER A 59 -3.90 5.97 -0.66
N LEU A 60 -4.63 6.74 -1.45
CA LEU A 60 -4.09 7.61 -2.48
C LEU A 60 -4.01 9.03 -1.97
N LEU A 61 -2.91 9.69 -2.28
CA LEU A 61 -2.73 11.12 -2.12
C LEU A 61 -2.52 11.77 -3.48
N ALA A 62 -2.82 13.05 -3.58
CA ALA A 62 -2.41 13.87 -4.71
C ALA A 62 -0.87 13.83 -4.89
N GLY A 63 -0.38 14.21 -6.08
CA GLY A 63 1.05 14.12 -6.42
C GLY A 63 1.98 14.93 -5.53
N ASP A 64 1.47 16.00 -4.92
CA ASP A 64 2.17 16.81 -3.91
C ASP A 64 2.15 16.18 -2.50
N GLY A 65 1.22 15.25 -2.25
CA GLY A 65 1.00 14.58 -0.97
C GLY A 65 0.18 15.39 0.04
N SER A 66 -0.46 16.49 -0.37
CA SER A 66 -1.18 17.39 0.56
C SER A 66 -2.55 16.84 0.97
N GLU A 67 -3.29 16.27 0.03
CA GLU A 67 -4.68 15.86 0.21
C GLU A 67 -4.92 14.41 -0.23
N SER A 68 -5.97 13.79 0.34
CA SER A 68 -6.43 12.47 -0.11
C SER A 68 -7.02 12.59 -1.52
N ALA A 69 -6.61 11.67 -2.39
CA ALA A 69 -7.11 11.51 -3.74
C ALA A 69 -7.81 10.14 -3.88
N ASP A 70 -8.41 9.61 -2.82
CA ASP A 70 -9.07 8.29 -2.88
C ASP A 70 -10.30 8.29 -3.80
N PHE A 71 -10.91 9.47 -4.02
CA PHE A 71 -12.09 9.68 -4.84
C PHE A 71 -11.88 10.77 -5.88
N THR A 72 -12.61 10.70 -6.99
CA THR A 72 -12.66 11.76 -8.00
C THR A 72 -13.27 13.04 -7.44
N HIS A 73 -12.58 14.18 -7.57
CA HIS A 73 -13.15 15.50 -7.32
C HIS A 73 -14.02 15.91 -8.51
N GLY A 74 -15.34 15.74 -8.41
CA GLY A 74 -16.26 16.10 -9.48
C GLY A 74 -16.60 17.59 -9.47
N ASN A 75 -16.22 18.32 -10.52
CA ASN A 75 -16.98 19.46 -11.00
C ASN A 75 -17.77 18.98 -12.23
N GLU A 76 -19.09 19.17 -12.19
CA GLU A 76 -20.08 18.92 -13.26
C GLU A 76 -20.75 17.52 -13.31
N ARG A 77 -21.95 17.50 -12.72
CA ARG A 77 -23.19 16.86 -13.20
C ARG A 77 -23.07 15.42 -13.77
N GLN A 78 -23.50 14.47 -12.94
CA GLN A 78 -24.21 13.21 -13.25
C GLN A 78 -23.49 11.87 -13.00
N ILE A 79 -22.19 11.82 -12.71
CA ILE A 79 -21.53 10.56 -12.32
C ILE A 79 -21.06 10.69 -10.86
N GLY A 80 -21.56 9.81 -9.98
CA GLY A 80 -21.22 9.83 -8.55
C GLY A 80 -19.73 9.71 -8.29
N GLN A 81 -19.29 10.04 -7.06
CA GLN A 81 -17.88 9.93 -6.66
C GLN A 81 -17.36 8.50 -6.90
N GLN A 82 -16.39 8.35 -7.81
CA GLN A 82 -15.75 7.08 -8.10
C GLN A 82 -14.43 6.96 -7.33
N ARG A 83 -14.12 5.75 -6.84
CA ARG A 83 -12.81 5.46 -6.23
C ARG A 83 -11.72 5.41 -7.29
N LEU A 84 -10.61 6.08 -7.00
CA LEU A 84 -9.42 6.12 -7.85
C LEU A 84 -8.53 4.89 -7.66
N LEU A 85 -8.32 4.44 -6.42
CA LEU A 85 -7.63 3.18 -6.13
C LEU A 85 -8.55 1.97 -6.30
N TYR A 86 -8.02 0.93 -6.93
CA TYR A 86 -8.73 -0.32 -7.19
C TYR A 86 -7.82 -1.53 -6.95
N GLY A 87 -8.41 -2.66 -6.56
CA GLY A 87 -7.71 -3.92 -6.27
C GLY A 87 -7.58 -4.22 -4.78
N ASN A 88 -6.52 -4.93 -4.41
CA ASN A 88 -6.22 -5.34 -3.04
C ASN A 88 -5.46 -4.24 -2.30
N LEU A 89 -6.21 -3.40 -1.58
CA LEU A 89 -5.67 -2.25 -0.86
C LEU A 89 -5.24 -2.56 0.58
N VAL A 90 -5.43 -3.80 1.04
CA VAL A 90 -5.04 -4.24 2.39
C VAL A 90 -4.12 -5.45 2.24
N SER A 91 -3.08 -5.49 3.06
CA SER A 91 -2.10 -6.57 3.09
C SER A 91 -1.87 -7.03 4.53
N SER A 92 -1.80 -8.34 4.72
CA SER A 92 -1.36 -8.97 5.97
C SER A 92 0.18 -9.04 6.01
N PRO A 93 0.79 -9.19 7.19
CA PRO A 93 2.24 -9.35 7.29
C PRO A 93 2.67 -10.72 6.77
N HIS A 94 3.77 -10.74 6.02
CA HIS A 94 4.41 -11.93 5.51
C HIS A 94 5.86 -12.02 5.98
N ILE A 95 6.24 -13.14 6.59
CA ILE A 95 7.63 -13.42 6.94
C ILE A 95 8.34 -13.93 5.68
N LEU A 96 9.28 -13.15 5.16
CA LEU A 96 10.02 -13.47 3.93
C LEU A 96 11.52 -13.23 4.12
N ARG A 97 12.34 -13.72 3.18
CA ARG A 97 13.76 -13.39 3.09
C ARG A 97 13.98 -12.40 1.95
N ASN A 98 14.83 -11.40 2.18
CA ASN A 98 15.25 -10.48 1.13
C ASN A 98 16.29 -11.14 0.19
N LEU A 99 16.76 -10.38 -0.80
CA LEU A 99 17.78 -10.84 -1.77
C LEU A 99 19.14 -11.20 -1.15
N GLN A 100 19.40 -10.75 0.08
CA GLN A 100 20.61 -11.07 0.85
C GLN A 100 20.39 -12.27 1.80
N GLY A 101 19.21 -12.90 1.78
CA GLY A 101 18.84 -14.01 2.67
C GLY A 101 18.38 -13.60 4.06
N LYS A 102 18.33 -12.30 4.39
CA LYS A 102 17.90 -11.79 5.71
C LYS A 102 16.37 -11.85 5.83
N GLN A 103 15.89 -12.47 6.90
CA GLN A 103 14.47 -12.54 7.22
C GLN A 103 13.93 -11.15 7.61
N GLY A 104 12.68 -10.88 7.24
CA GLY A 104 11.93 -9.70 7.64
C GLY A 104 10.43 -9.90 7.49
N ILE A 105 9.66 -8.94 7.97
CA ILE A 105 8.19 -8.93 7.83
C ILE A 105 7.82 -7.88 6.78
N TYR A 106 7.05 -8.30 5.78
CA TYR A 106 6.71 -7.51 4.60
C TYR A 106 5.20 -7.46 4.38
N PHE A 107 4.75 -6.34 3.83
CA PHE A 107 3.41 -6.15 3.30
C PHE A 107 3.52 -5.97 1.79
N LEU A 108 2.77 -6.78 1.05
CA LEU A 108 2.83 -6.87 -0.41
C LEU A 108 1.52 -6.34 -1.00
N PHE A 109 1.64 -5.50 -2.02
CA PHE A 109 0.50 -4.97 -2.77
C PHE A 109 0.66 -5.28 -4.27
N PRO A 110 0.54 -6.56 -4.68
CA PRO A 110 0.76 -6.99 -6.06
C PRO A 110 -0.37 -6.60 -7.00
N ASP A 111 -1.56 -6.30 -6.46
CA ASP A 111 -2.77 -6.11 -7.24
C ASP A 111 -3.43 -4.76 -6.91
N VAL A 112 -2.82 -3.68 -7.36
CA VAL A 112 -3.31 -2.32 -7.16
C VAL A 112 -3.27 -1.58 -8.48
N SER A 113 -4.37 -0.96 -8.88
CA SER A 113 -4.49 -0.17 -10.12
C SER A 113 -5.09 1.20 -9.81
N ILE A 114 -4.84 2.16 -10.71
CA ILE A 114 -5.39 3.52 -10.61
C ILE A 114 -6.39 3.73 -11.75
N ARG A 115 -7.59 4.21 -11.43
CA ARG A 115 -8.70 4.34 -12.38
C ARG A 115 -8.44 5.38 -13.46
N PHE A 116 -8.01 6.57 -13.05
CA PHE A 116 -7.80 7.71 -13.95
C PHE A 116 -6.35 8.18 -13.89
N GLN A 117 -5.86 8.67 -15.03
CA GLN A 117 -4.51 9.19 -15.14
C GLN A 117 -4.29 10.39 -14.21
N GLY A 118 -3.06 10.48 -13.70
CA GLY A 118 -2.63 11.57 -12.83
C GLY A 118 -1.29 11.27 -12.19
N GLN A 119 -0.80 12.24 -11.43
CA GLN A 119 0.35 12.05 -10.55
C GLN A 119 -0.15 11.88 -9.13
N TYR A 120 0.26 10.78 -8.50
CA TYR A 120 -0.24 10.37 -7.19
C TYR A 120 0.90 9.90 -6.30
N ARG A 121 0.65 9.93 -5.00
CA ARG A 121 1.48 9.24 -4.00
C ARG A 121 0.64 8.19 -3.30
N LEU A 122 1.27 7.06 -2.98
CA LEU A 122 0.65 6.02 -2.17
C LEU A 122 1.07 6.20 -0.73
N ARG A 123 0.09 6.15 0.18
CA ARG A 123 0.34 6.12 1.62
C ARG A 123 0.02 4.73 2.15
N VAL A 124 0.99 4.15 2.84
CA VAL A 124 0.83 2.88 3.58
C VAL A 124 0.60 3.21 5.04
N THR A 125 -0.53 2.76 5.57
CA THR A 125 -0.90 2.94 6.98
C THR A 125 -0.88 1.59 7.67
N LEU A 126 -0.04 1.44 8.70
CA LEU A 126 -0.09 0.27 9.59
C LEU A 126 -1.26 0.43 10.57
N LEU A 127 -2.10 -0.59 10.66
CA LEU A 127 -3.21 -0.67 11.59
C LEU A 127 -3.05 -1.90 12.48
N ARG A 128 -3.53 -1.77 13.72
CA ARG A 128 -3.64 -2.87 14.67
C ARG A 128 -5.11 -3.17 14.92
N LEU A 129 -5.53 -4.40 14.64
CA LEU A 129 -6.86 -4.91 14.94
C LEU A 129 -6.99 -5.15 16.45
N PRO A 130 -8.19 -4.97 17.03
CA PRO A 130 -8.47 -5.38 18.39
C PRO A 130 -8.27 -6.91 18.53
N ARG A 131 -7.84 -7.33 19.73
CA ARG A 131 -7.75 -8.75 20.10
C ARG A 131 -9.11 -9.31 20.48
#